data_AF-A0A2K6JPS9-F1
#
_entry.id   AF-A0A2K6JPS9-F1
#
_cell.length_a   1.000
_cell.length_b   1.000
_cell.length_c   1.000
_cell.angle_alpha   90.00
_cell.angle_beta   90.00
_cell.angle_gamma   90.00
#
_symmetry.space_group_name_H-M   'P 1'
#
loop_
_entity.id
_entity.type
_entity.pdbx_description
1 polymer ?
#
loop_
_entity_poly.entity_id
_entity_poly.type
_entity_poly.pdbx_seq_one_letter_code
_entity_poly.pdbx_strand_id
1 'polypeptide(L)'
;LPQGDLDVLFSNIDDIIKVNSRFLHDLQETASKKEEQVQLVGNLFLEFQEELEQVYKVYCASYDQALLLVDTYRKEPELQRHIQGIIEAVVPQAGSSGLSFLLVIPLQRITRYPLLLQKILENTVPDASAYPVLQRAVSALQDVNTNINEHKMRKEVASKYTKVEQLTLRERLARINTHTLSKKTTRLSQMLKQEAGLIPRTEDKEFDDLEERFQWVSLCVTELKNNVAAYLDNLQTFLCFRTHEYSLDIPEGPAVQYCNLARDLQLEAFLTFKQRLEGLVWQPLCSLAKALLGPQNLIKKRLDKLLDFERLEEKLLEVGSVTYQEEAARHTYQALNSLLVAELPQFNQLVVQWLGQILRTFMTLQRDLAKQVLQRAEGSMAQLPHHHVPEPAFRKLVEDALGRTNNQLRSFQETFEKVLPPPTTQPLLPGSERQVQALLSRYGPGKLYQVTSNISGTGTLDLTLPRGQIVALLQNKDTKGNSSRWLVDTGGHRGYVPAGKLQPYHVVPSAEELRRQVGLNKDPRCLTPEPSPAPAPSIPTVNQVIAVYPFVARSSHEVSLQAGQPVTILEAQDKKGNPEWSLVEVNEQRGYVPSGFLAGAPSPVLWGWSLPS
;
A
#
# COMPACT_ATOMS: atom_id res chain seq x y z
N LEU A 1 29.96 -29.42 9.09
CA LEU A 1 28.62 -28.81 9.21
C LEU A 1 28.54 -27.62 8.23
N PRO A 2 27.36 -27.28 7.69
CA PRO A 2 27.18 -26.07 6.88
C PRO A 2 27.65 -24.81 7.62
N GLN A 3 28.10 -23.78 6.90
CA GLN A 3 28.61 -22.55 7.53
C GLN A 3 27.55 -21.88 8.43
N GLY A 4 26.31 -21.78 7.98
CA GLY A 4 25.24 -21.17 8.79
C GLY A 4 24.95 -21.93 10.09
N ASP A 5 25.18 -23.25 10.11
CA ASP A 5 25.03 -24.06 11.31
C ASP A 5 26.16 -23.81 12.31
N LEU A 6 27.39 -23.57 11.82
CA LEU A 6 28.53 -23.19 12.66
C LEU A 6 28.28 -21.82 13.31
N ASP A 7 27.74 -20.87 12.56
CA ASP A 7 27.41 -19.53 13.08
C ASP A 7 26.35 -19.62 14.20
N VAL A 8 25.38 -20.53 14.09
CA VAL A 8 24.37 -20.77 15.13
C VAL A 8 24.95 -21.51 16.34
N LEU A 9 25.75 -22.56 16.12
CA LEU A 9 26.33 -23.35 17.21
C LEU A 9 27.29 -22.53 18.07
N PHE A 10 28.15 -21.73 17.42
CA PHE A 10 29.26 -21.07 18.10
C PHE A 10 29.03 -19.57 18.33
N SER A 11 28.03 -18.96 17.68
CA SER A 11 27.67 -17.55 17.87
C SER A 11 28.92 -16.64 17.81
N ASN A 12 29.15 -15.82 18.82
CA ASN A 12 30.33 -14.95 18.95
C ASN A 12 31.43 -15.55 19.85
N ILE A 13 31.67 -16.87 19.80
CA ILE A 13 32.66 -17.53 20.66
C ILE A 13 34.08 -16.94 20.51
N ASP A 14 34.45 -16.50 19.30
CA ASP A 14 35.76 -15.91 19.04
C ASP A 14 35.97 -14.60 19.81
N ASP A 15 34.91 -13.79 19.95
CA ASP A 15 34.94 -12.57 20.76
C ASP A 15 35.09 -12.90 22.25
N ILE A 16 34.40 -13.94 22.73
CA ILE A 16 34.56 -14.44 24.10
C ILE A 16 35.99 -14.90 24.35
N ILE A 17 36.57 -15.67 23.43
CA ILE A 17 37.95 -16.15 23.52
C ILE A 17 38.89 -14.94 23.58
N LYS A 18 38.73 -13.97 22.68
CA LYS A 18 39.57 -12.77 22.63
C LYS A 18 39.56 -11.98 23.95
N VAL A 19 38.39 -11.72 24.52
CA VAL A 19 38.28 -11.01 25.81
C VAL A 19 38.89 -11.85 26.94
N ASN A 20 38.59 -13.15 26.99
CA ASN A 20 39.13 -14.04 28.02
C ASN A 20 40.65 -14.23 27.92
N SER A 21 41.23 -14.20 26.72
CA SER A 21 42.68 -14.30 26.52
C SER A 21 43.40 -13.07 27.07
N ARG A 22 42.86 -11.86 26.83
CA ARG A 22 43.36 -10.63 27.45
C ARG A 22 43.22 -10.67 28.96
N PHE A 23 42.02 -11.01 29.44
CA PHE A 23 41.75 -11.12 30.88
C PHE A 23 42.68 -12.13 31.57
N LEU A 24 42.96 -13.27 30.93
CA LEU A 24 43.90 -14.27 31.44
C LEU A 24 45.33 -13.73 31.48
N HIS A 25 45.78 -13.04 30.45
CA HIS A 25 47.12 -12.42 30.41
C HIS A 25 47.29 -11.44 31.58
N ASP A 26 46.31 -10.57 31.81
CA ASP A 26 46.40 -9.54 32.84
C ASP A 26 46.23 -10.14 34.26
N LEU A 27 45.46 -11.23 34.40
CA LEU A 27 45.44 -12.05 35.62
C LEU A 27 46.80 -12.68 35.91
N GLN A 28 47.48 -13.22 34.88
CA GLN A 28 48.81 -13.83 35.03
C GLN A 28 49.86 -12.78 35.41
N GLU A 29 49.81 -11.59 34.81
CA GLU A 29 50.68 -10.47 35.20
C GLU A 29 50.41 -10.05 36.65
N THR A 30 49.14 -9.96 37.05
CA THR A 30 48.76 -9.64 38.43
C THR A 30 49.25 -10.69 39.42
N ALA A 31 49.14 -11.98 39.08
CA ALA A 31 49.63 -13.08 39.90
C ALA A 31 51.16 -13.06 40.10
N SER A 32 51.91 -12.44 39.19
CA SER A 32 53.37 -12.30 39.30
C SER A 32 53.81 -11.22 40.32
N LYS A 33 52.92 -10.30 40.69
CA LYS A 33 53.18 -9.23 41.67
C LYS A 33 53.05 -9.81 43.08
N LYS A 34 53.97 -9.50 44.02
CA LYS A 34 53.97 -10.12 45.37
C LYS A 34 53.06 -9.44 46.39
N GLU A 35 52.77 -8.15 46.22
CA GLU A 35 51.96 -7.36 47.14
C GLU A 35 50.62 -7.00 46.49
N GLU A 36 49.57 -6.84 47.31
CA GLU A 36 48.23 -6.38 46.91
C GLU A 36 47.51 -7.20 45.82
N GLN A 37 47.94 -8.45 45.57
CA GLN A 37 47.38 -9.33 44.53
C GLN A 37 45.84 -9.37 44.53
N VAL A 38 45.23 -9.52 45.71
CA VAL A 38 43.77 -9.64 45.86
C VAL A 38 43.05 -8.35 45.43
N GLN A 39 43.62 -7.19 45.77
CA GLN A 39 43.08 -5.89 45.38
C GLN A 39 43.19 -5.68 43.87
N LEU A 40 44.34 -6.04 43.29
CA LEU A 40 44.57 -5.96 41.85
C LEU A 40 43.62 -6.87 41.06
N VAL A 41 43.38 -8.11 41.53
CA VAL A 41 42.40 -9.01 40.91
C VAL A 41 40.99 -8.39 40.95
N GLY A 42 40.58 -7.80 42.08
CA GLY A 42 39.29 -7.12 42.18
C GLY A 42 39.16 -5.94 41.20
N ASN A 43 40.21 -5.13 41.06
CA ASN A 43 40.25 -4.04 40.08
C ASN A 43 40.18 -4.54 38.63
N LEU A 44 40.86 -5.65 38.31
CA LEU A 44 40.85 -6.23 36.98
C LEU A 44 39.44 -6.67 36.56
N PHE A 45 38.66 -7.27 37.47
CA PHE A 45 37.27 -7.61 37.18
C PHE A 45 36.39 -6.36 36.95
N LEU A 46 36.63 -5.27 37.68
CA LEU A 46 35.94 -4.00 37.46
C LEU A 46 36.31 -3.36 36.12
N GLU A 47 37.55 -3.52 35.66
CA GLU A 47 38.00 -3.03 34.35
C GLU A 47 37.35 -3.82 33.21
N PHE A 48 37.27 -5.15 33.34
CA PHE A 48 36.75 -6.02 32.28
C PHE A 48 35.23 -6.22 32.32
N GLN A 49 34.51 -5.74 33.34
CA GLN A 49 33.08 -6.02 33.55
C GLN A 49 32.22 -5.68 32.32
N GLU A 50 32.45 -4.53 31.69
CA GLU A 50 31.67 -4.06 30.54
C GLU A 50 31.95 -4.93 29.32
N GLU A 51 33.23 -5.19 29.00
CA GLU A 51 33.61 -6.05 27.88
C GLU A 51 33.06 -7.47 28.05
N LEU A 52 33.14 -8.03 29.27
CA LEU A 52 32.57 -9.33 29.61
C LEU A 52 31.05 -9.34 29.40
N GLU A 53 30.33 -8.34 29.91
CA GLU A 53 28.87 -8.25 29.70
C GLU A 53 28.53 -8.22 28.20
N GLN A 54 29.23 -7.39 27.42
CA GLN A 54 28.96 -7.19 26.00
C GLN A 54 29.12 -8.47 25.18
N VAL A 55 30.17 -9.25 25.43
CA VAL A 55 30.41 -10.49 24.66
C VAL A 55 29.56 -11.66 25.16
N TYR A 56 29.37 -11.80 26.48
CA TYR A 56 28.64 -12.94 27.03
C TYR A 56 27.13 -12.83 26.82
N LYS A 57 26.54 -11.63 26.82
CA LYS A 57 25.09 -11.47 26.57
C LYS A 57 24.67 -11.99 25.18
N VAL A 58 25.51 -11.78 24.15
CA VAL A 58 25.25 -12.22 22.77
C VAL A 58 25.25 -13.75 22.69
N TYR A 59 26.24 -14.40 23.28
CA TYR A 59 26.36 -15.85 23.31
C TYR A 59 25.20 -16.47 24.10
N CYS A 60 24.92 -15.97 25.30
CA CYS A 60 23.87 -16.50 26.16
C CYS A 60 22.47 -16.37 25.53
N ALA A 61 22.21 -15.30 24.78
CA ALA A 61 20.96 -15.12 24.06
C ALA A 61 20.79 -16.08 22.87
N SER A 62 21.88 -16.65 22.34
CA SER A 62 21.89 -17.57 21.20
C SER A 62 21.98 -19.05 21.62
N TYR A 63 22.39 -19.31 22.88
CA TYR A 63 22.65 -20.64 23.41
C TYR A 63 21.47 -21.62 23.23
N ASP A 64 20.23 -21.19 23.45
CA ASP A 64 19.07 -22.09 23.31
C ASP A 64 18.84 -22.52 21.86
N GLN A 65 19.20 -21.67 20.88
CA GLN A 65 19.14 -22.03 19.46
C GLN A 65 20.22 -23.05 19.10
N ALA A 66 21.43 -22.88 19.65
CA ALA A 66 22.50 -23.86 19.51
C ALA A 66 22.08 -25.23 20.09
N LEU A 67 21.40 -25.25 21.25
CA LEU A 67 20.88 -26.49 21.82
C LEU A 67 19.82 -27.17 20.95
N LEU A 68 18.87 -26.40 20.40
CA LEU A 68 17.87 -26.93 19.47
C LEU A 68 18.52 -27.56 18.23
N LEU A 69 19.58 -26.94 17.71
CA LEU A 69 20.34 -27.47 16.57
C LEU A 69 21.11 -28.75 16.95
N VAL A 70 21.74 -28.79 18.13
CA VAL A 70 22.36 -30.03 18.64
C VAL A 70 21.33 -31.15 18.79
N ASP A 71 20.13 -30.85 19.26
CA ASP A 71 19.04 -31.84 19.36
C ASP A 71 18.57 -32.34 17.98
N THR A 72 18.64 -31.52 16.94
CA THR A 72 18.40 -32.01 15.57
C THR A 72 19.49 -32.96 15.10
N TYR A 73 20.77 -32.69 15.39
CA TYR A 73 21.86 -33.61 15.02
C TYR A 73 21.85 -34.91 15.82
N ARG A 74 21.37 -34.91 17.07
CA ARG A 74 21.14 -36.13 17.85
C ARG A 74 20.12 -37.08 17.20
N LYS A 75 19.24 -36.57 16.34
CA LYS A 75 18.27 -37.41 15.61
C LYS A 75 18.89 -38.11 14.40
N GLU A 76 20.10 -37.71 13.99
CA GLU A 76 20.84 -38.26 12.86
C GLU A 76 22.01 -39.13 13.35
N PRO A 77 21.86 -40.47 13.41
CA PRO A 77 22.78 -41.35 14.15
C PRO A 77 24.21 -41.35 13.58
N GLU A 78 24.35 -41.23 12.25
CA GLU A 78 25.66 -41.21 11.60
C GLU A 78 26.43 -39.92 11.88
N LEU A 79 25.74 -38.78 11.77
CA LEU A 79 26.30 -37.47 12.07
C LEU A 79 26.67 -37.36 13.56
N GLN A 80 25.78 -37.81 14.45
CA GLN A 80 26.05 -37.83 15.89
C GLN A 80 27.28 -38.66 16.22
N ARG A 81 27.43 -39.85 15.62
CA ARG A 81 28.59 -40.73 15.84
C ARG A 81 29.89 -40.07 15.37
N HIS A 82 29.85 -39.38 14.23
CA HIS A 82 31.02 -38.66 13.71
C HIS A 82 31.41 -37.48 14.61
N ILE A 83 30.44 -36.66 15.03
CA ILE A 83 30.67 -35.54 15.95
C ILE A 83 31.24 -36.05 17.29
N GLN A 84 30.65 -37.11 17.85
CA GLN A 84 31.10 -37.69 19.11
C GLN A 84 32.52 -38.23 19.00
N GLY A 85 32.86 -38.93 17.91
CA GLY A 85 34.21 -39.45 17.68
C GLY A 85 35.27 -38.34 17.59
N ILE A 86 34.94 -37.20 16.99
CA ILE A 86 35.84 -36.02 16.98
C ILE A 86 35.99 -35.45 18.39
N ILE A 87 34.89 -35.30 19.14
CA ILE A 87 34.92 -34.74 20.49
C ILE A 87 35.74 -35.63 21.42
N GLU A 88 35.58 -36.95 21.36
CA GLU A 88 36.35 -37.89 22.17
C GLU A 88 37.86 -37.85 21.84
N ALA A 89 38.20 -37.62 20.57
CA ALA A 89 39.59 -37.49 20.14
C ALA A 89 40.24 -36.17 20.59
N VAL A 90 39.51 -35.05 20.57
CA VAL A 90 40.04 -33.71 20.84
C VAL A 90 39.88 -33.29 22.30
N VAL A 91 38.79 -33.67 22.94
CA VAL A 91 38.45 -33.30 24.34
C VAL A 91 37.96 -34.55 25.09
N PRO A 92 38.87 -35.43 25.53
CA PRO A 92 38.52 -36.68 26.19
C PRO A 92 37.64 -36.48 27.44
N GLN A 93 37.86 -35.37 28.17
CA GLN A 93 37.07 -35.03 29.36
C GLN A 93 35.62 -34.60 29.10
N ALA A 94 35.20 -34.38 27.86
CA ALA A 94 33.81 -34.04 27.54
C ALA A 94 32.84 -35.24 27.67
N GLY A 95 33.38 -36.48 27.65
CA GLY A 95 32.64 -37.71 27.88
C GLY A 95 31.38 -37.87 27.01
N SER A 96 30.36 -38.55 27.56
CA SER A 96 29.07 -38.78 26.89
C SER A 96 28.18 -37.54 26.75
N SER A 97 28.55 -36.42 27.36
CA SER A 97 27.78 -35.18 27.29
C SER A 97 27.99 -34.43 25.98
N GLY A 98 29.02 -34.80 25.21
CA GLY A 98 29.25 -34.40 23.83
C GLY A 98 29.28 -32.87 23.62
N LEU A 99 28.75 -32.41 22.49
CA LEU A 99 28.81 -31.01 22.08
C LEU A 99 28.05 -30.08 23.04
N SER A 100 26.94 -30.52 23.64
CA SER A 100 26.18 -29.71 24.60
C SER A 100 27.00 -29.32 25.84
N PHE A 101 27.89 -30.20 26.30
CA PHE A 101 28.77 -29.88 27.42
C PHE A 101 29.75 -28.76 27.09
N LEU A 102 30.32 -28.77 25.88
CA LEU A 102 31.24 -27.71 25.47
C LEU A 102 30.53 -26.36 25.33
N LEU A 103 29.31 -26.37 24.78
CA LEU A 103 28.53 -25.16 24.54
C LEU A 103 28.05 -24.47 25.82
N VAL A 104 27.91 -25.19 26.94
CA VAL A 104 27.48 -24.60 28.22
C VAL A 104 28.62 -23.93 28.99
N ILE A 105 29.89 -24.22 28.65
CA ILE A 105 31.07 -23.73 29.39
C ILE A 105 31.11 -22.19 29.49
N PRO A 106 30.87 -21.40 28.43
CA PRO A 106 30.87 -19.95 28.54
C PRO A 106 29.81 -19.44 29.54
N LEU A 107 28.58 -19.97 29.47
CA LEU A 107 27.50 -19.62 30.40
C LEU A 107 27.88 -19.96 31.86
N GLN A 108 28.49 -21.13 32.09
CA GLN A 108 28.97 -21.50 33.42
C GLN A 108 30.13 -20.62 33.89
N ARG A 109 30.99 -20.16 32.99
CA ARG A 109 32.16 -19.36 33.35
C ARG A 109 31.76 -17.99 33.91
N ILE A 110 30.91 -17.25 33.19
CA ILE A 110 30.49 -15.90 33.61
C ILE A 110 29.72 -15.94 34.94
N THR A 111 28.92 -16.98 35.15
CA THR A 111 28.17 -17.18 36.39
C THR A 111 29.04 -17.59 37.59
N ARG A 112 30.23 -18.15 37.36
CA ARG A 112 31.16 -18.55 38.41
C ARG A 112 32.00 -17.41 38.98
N TYR A 113 32.32 -16.38 38.20
CA TYR A 113 33.17 -15.29 38.67
C TYR A 113 32.69 -14.61 39.96
N PRO A 114 31.41 -14.20 40.11
CA PRO A 114 30.96 -13.60 41.37
C PRO A 114 31.05 -14.58 42.54
N LEU A 115 30.82 -15.88 42.32
CA LEU A 115 30.93 -16.91 43.37
C LEU A 115 32.38 -17.06 43.86
N LEU A 116 33.34 -17.03 42.93
CA LEU A 116 34.77 -17.09 43.25
C LEU A 116 35.22 -15.83 44.02
N LEU A 117 34.83 -14.65 43.55
CA LEU A 117 35.15 -13.39 44.24
C LEU A 117 34.49 -13.30 45.61
N GLN A 118 33.24 -13.78 45.74
CA GLN A 118 32.54 -13.84 47.01
C GLN A 118 33.27 -14.75 48.01
N LYS A 119 33.78 -15.91 47.54
CA LYS A 119 34.58 -16.79 48.40
C LYS A 119 35.88 -16.14 48.86
N ILE A 120 36.53 -15.35 48.01
CA ILE A 120 37.72 -14.58 48.38
C ILE A 120 37.35 -13.48 49.39
N LEU A 121 36.25 -12.76 49.17
CA LEU A 121 35.75 -11.72 50.06
C LEU A 121 35.44 -12.26 51.46
N GLU A 122 34.77 -13.42 51.56
CA GLU A 122 34.48 -14.10 52.83
C GLU A 122 35.74 -14.47 53.63
N ASN A 123 36.89 -14.62 52.98
CA ASN A 123 38.17 -14.97 53.60
C ASN A 123 39.13 -13.77 53.70
N THR A 124 38.68 -12.56 53.36
CA THR A 124 39.47 -11.33 53.45
C THR A 124 39.04 -10.53 54.68
N VAL A 125 40.00 -10.07 55.49
CA VAL A 125 39.69 -9.26 56.68
C VAL A 125 39.07 -7.91 56.29
N PRO A 126 38.04 -7.42 57.00
CA PRO A 126 37.35 -6.17 56.66
C PRO A 126 38.24 -4.92 56.59
N ASP A 127 39.31 -4.87 57.38
CA ASP A 127 40.25 -3.74 57.44
C ASP A 127 41.32 -3.77 56.32
N ALA A 128 41.33 -4.81 55.48
CA ALA A 128 42.28 -4.88 54.36
C ALA A 128 41.86 -3.94 53.22
N SER A 129 42.84 -3.30 52.57
CA SER A 129 42.64 -2.43 51.40
C SER A 129 41.89 -3.12 50.25
N ALA A 130 42.00 -4.45 50.14
CA ALA A 130 41.34 -5.26 49.13
C ALA A 130 39.83 -5.46 49.38
N TYR A 131 39.36 -5.38 50.64
CA TYR A 131 37.96 -5.68 51.00
C TYR A 131 36.93 -4.81 50.26
N PRO A 132 37.02 -3.46 50.25
CA PRO A 132 36.05 -2.62 49.52
C PRO A 132 36.12 -2.80 48.00
N VAL A 133 37.29 -3.15 47.46
CA VAL A 133 37.45 -3.41 46.02
C VAL A 133 36.76 -4.72 45.64
N LEU A 134 36.96 -5.79 46.42
CA LEU A 134 36.30 -7.07 46.22
C LEU A 134 34.78 -6.96 46.36
N GLN A 135 34.29 -6.21 47.34
CA GLN A 135 32.84 -6.00 47.50
C GLN A 135 32.22 -5.36 46.26
N ARG A 136 32.86 -4.33 45.71
CA ARG A 136 32.43 -3.71 44.45
C ARG A 136 32.52 -4.67 43.28
N ALA A 137 33.58 -5.44 43.16
CA ALA A 137 33.76 -6.41 42.07
C ALA A 137 32.72 -7.55 42.12
N VAL A 138 32.36 -8.04 43.31
CA VAL A 138 31.29 -9.03 43.49
C VAL A 138 29.95 -8.46 43.04
N SER A 139 29.60 -7.25 43.51
CA SER A 139 28.35 -6.57 43.11
C SER A 139 28.30 -6.37 41.60
N ALA A 140 29.37 -5.82 41.02
CA ALA A 140 29.49 -5.60 39.58
C ALA A 140 29.24 -6.89 38.76
N LEU A 141 29.83 -8.02 39.14
CA LEU A 141 29.63 -9.27 38.39
C LEU A 141 28.27 -9.93 38.65
N GLN A 142 27.63 -9.65 39.79
CA GLN A 142 26.23 -10.01 40.01
C GLN A 142 25.31 -9.19 39.09
N ASP A 143 25.61 -7.89 38.93
CA ASP A 143 24.89 -7.01 38.00
C ASP A 143 25.09 -7.47 36.56
N VAL A 144 26.33 -7.82 36.15
CA VAL A 144 26.61 -8.39 34.82
C VAL A 144 25.77 -9.65 34.55
N ASN A 145 25.69 -10.58 35.50
CA ASN A 145 24.86 -11.77 35.33
C ASN A 145 23.36 -11.44 35.22
N THR A 146 22.89 -10.47 36.01
CA THR A 146 21.51 -9.99 35.96
C THR A 146 21.21 -9.37 34.59
N ASN A 147 22.08 -8.50 34.10
CA ASN A 147 21.98 -7.84 32.79
C ASN A 147 21.99 -8.85 31.64
N ILE A 148 22.87 -9.86 31.69
CA ILE A 148 22.91 -10.96 30.70
C ILE A 148 21.59 -11.74 30.71
N ASN A 149 21.07 -12.09 31.89
CA ASN A 149 19.82 -12.82 32.02
C ASN A 149 18.62 -12.01 31.52
N GLU A 150 18.54 -10.73 31.85
CA GLU A 150 17.54 -9.82 31.30
C GLU A 150 17.65 -9.69 29.79
N HIS A 151 18.85 -9.56 29.24
CA HIS A 151 19.07 -9.52 27.79
C HIS A 151 18.58 -10.79 27.10
N LYS A 152 18.92 -11.96 27.66
CA LYS A 152 18.42 -13.26 27.19
C LYS A 152 16.89 -13.28 27.20
N MET A 153 16.26 -12.87 28.31
CA MET A 153 14.81 -12.81 28.43
C MET A 153 14.17 -11.86 27.41
N ARG A 154 14.73 -10.66 27.20
CA ARG A 154 14.27 -9.70 26.20
C ARG A 154 14.31 -10.31 24.79
N LYS A 155 15.39 -11.02 24.43
CA LYS A 155 15.52 -11.76 23.16
C LYS A 155 14.50 -12.88 23.00
N GLU A 156 14.24 -13.66 24.05
CA GLU A 156 13.23 -14.73 24.03
C GLU A 156 11.82 -14.17 23.79
N VAL A 157 11.47 -13.12 24.54
CA VAL A 157 10.21 -12.39 24.39
C VAL A 157 10.10 -11.80 22.99
N ALA A 158 11.16 -11.18 22.47
CA ALA A 158 11.21 -10.66 21.10
C ALA A 158 10.91 -11.76 20.08
N SER A 159 11.61 -12.89 20.15
CA SER A 159 11.47 -14.04 19.26
C SER A 159 10.06 -14.63 19.26
N LYS A 160 9.42 -14.69 20.44
CA LYS A 160 8.05 -15.18 20.61
C LYS A 160 7.00 -14.35 19.87
N TYR A 161 7.23 -13.04 19.74
CA TYR A 161 6.24 -12.09 19.20
C TYR A 161 6.58 -11.53 17.82
N THR A 162 7.83 -11.68 17.36
CA THR A 162 8.26 -11.29 16.01
C THR A 162 8.04 -12.37 14.96
N LYS A 163 7.94 -13.66 15.35
CA LYS A 163 7.55 -14.74 14.44
C LYS A 163 6.11 -14.53 13.98
N VAL A 164 5.96 -13.90 12.81
CA VAL A 164 4.69 -13.82 12.10
C VAL A 164 4.41 -15.21 11.53
N GLU A 165 3.80 -16.09 12.34
CA GLU A 165 3.17 -17.27 11.78
C GLU A 165 2.06 -16.77 10.84
N GLN A 166 2.21 -17.04 9.54
CA GLN A 166 1.15 -16.84 8.55
C GLN A 166 0.07 -17.89 8.76
N LEU A 167 -0.70 -17.74 9.85
CA LEU A 167 -1.80 -18.61 10.17
C LEU A 167 -2.99 -18.24 9.30
N THR A 168 -3.56 -19.24 8.65
CA THR A 168 -4.85 -19.11 7.96
C THR A 168 -5.94 -18.74 8.97
N LEU A 169 -7.03 -18.11 8.50
CA LEU A 169 -8.16 -17.73 9.36
C LEU A 169 -8.70 -18.93 10.16
N ARG A 170 -8.67 -20.13 9.57
CA ARG A 170 -9.09 -21.39 10.19
C ARG A 170 -8.18 -21.80 11.36
N GLU A 171 -6.87 -21.66 11.22
CA GLU A 171 -5.91 -21.95 12.31
C GLU A 171 -5.97 -20.89 13.41
N ARG A 172 -6.25 -19.63 13.05
CA ARG A 172 -6.50 -18.56 14.03
C ARG A 172 -7.77 -18.82 14.83
N LEU A 173 -8.84 -19.30 14.18
CA LEU A 173 -10.10 -19.71 14.82
C LEU A 173 -9.92 -20.96 15.71
N ALA A 174 -9.16 -21.95 15.25
CA ALA A 174 -8.88 -23.18 16.01
C ALA A 174 -8.04 -22.92 17.29
N ARG A 175 -7.23 -21.85 17.30
CA ARG A 175 -6.43 -21.43 18.47
C ARG A 175 -7.18 -20.50 19.43
N ILE A 176 -8.46 -20.23 19.21
CA ILE A 176 -9.27 -19.45 20.16
C ILE A 176 -9.49 -20.31 21.41
N ASN A 177 -8.61 -20.13 22.38
CA ASN A 177 -8.72 -20.70 23.71
C ASN A 177 -9.57 -19.77 24.59
N THR A 178 -10.52 -20.32 25.35
CA THR A 178 -11.38 -19.63 26.31
C THR A 178 -10.58 -18.73 27.27
N HIS A 179 -9.38 -19.16 27.66
CA HIS A 179 -8.47 -18.37 28.51
C HIS A 179 -7.87 -17.16 27.78
N THR A 180 -7.55 -17.28 26.49
CA THR A 180 -7.05 -16.15 25.67
C THR A 180 -8.15 -15.15 25.35
N LEU A 181 -9.37 -15.64 25.12
CA LEU A 181 -10.56 -14.81 24.92
C LEU A 181 -10.90 -14.03 26.20
N SER A 182 -10.88 -14.72 27.36
CA SER A 182 -11.08 -14.09 28.67
C SER A 182 -10.09 -12.94 28.91
N LYS A 183 -8.78 -13.16 28.66
CA LYS A 183 -7.77 -12.10 28.77
C LYS A 183 -8.05 -10.89 27.86
N LYS A 184 -8.48 -11.11 26.61
CA LYS A 184 -8.84 -10.01 25.70
C LYS A 184 -10.06 -9.23 26.22
N THR A 185 -11.08 -9.93 26.70
CA THR A 185 -12.27 -9.30 27.29
C THR A 185 -11.93 -8.51 28.54
N THR A 186 -11.06 -9.03 29.42
CA THR A 186 -10.60 -8.32 30.61
C THR A 186 -9.80 -7.07 30.26
N ARG A 187 -8.89 -7.15 29.28
CA ARG A 187 -8.15 -5.98 28.79
C ARG A 187 -9.08 -4.91 28.22
N LEU A 188 -10.07 -5.32 27.44
CA LEU A 188 -11.06 -4.41 26.88
C LEU A 188 -11.88 -3.73 27.98
N SER A 189 -12.24 -4.46 29.04
CA SER A 189 -12.86 -3.87 30.24
C SER A 189 -11.94 -2.85 30.92
N GLN A 190 -10.65 -3.14 31.08
CA GLN A 190 -9.67 -2.22 31.67
C GLN A 190 -9.53 -0.93 30.81
N MET A 191 -9.42 -1.09 29.50
CA MET A 191 -9.34 0.03 28.55
C MET A 191 -10.59 0.93 28.62
N LEU A 192 -11.78 0.33 28.70
CA LEU A 192 -13.03 1.08 28.87
C LEU A 192 -13.07 1.86 30.18
N LYS A 193 -12.54 1.30 31.27
CA LYS A 193 -12.45 2.02 32.56
C LYS A 193 -11.54 3.25 32.46
N GLN A 194 -10.42 3.15 31.73
CA GLN A 194 -9.51 4.28 31.50
C GLN A 194 -10.15 5.36 30.64
N GLU A 195 -10.79 4.99 29.52
CA GLU A 195 -11.50 5.91 28.62
C GLU A 195 -12.70 6.59 29.29
N ALA A 196 -13.35 5.91 30.23
CA ALA A 196 -14.42 6.48 31.05
C ALA A 196 -13.91 7.35 32.21
N GLY A 197 -12.59 7.48 32.39
CA GLY A 197 -11.97 8.24 33.49
C GLY A 197 -12.13 7.60 34.87
N LEU A 198 -12.52 6.33 34.95
CA LEU A 198 -12.72 5.60 36.21
C LEU A 198 -11.39 5.15 36.83
N ILE A 199 -10.35 4.96 36.02
CA ILE A 199 -8.98 4.62 36.43
C ILE A 199 -8.02 5.53 35.67
N PRO A 200 -7.01 6.14 36.32
CA PRO A 200 -6.00 6.94 35.64
C PRO A 200 -5.21 6.09 34.64
N ARG A 201 -4.96 6.64 33.46
CA ARG A 201 -4.10 6.01 32.43
C ARG A 201 -2.64 6.21 32.82
N THR A 202 -1.82 5.17 32.72
CA THR A 202 -0.37 5.30 32.87
C THR A 202 0.18 6.14 31.71
N GLU A 203 0.70 7.34 32.01
CA GLU A 203 1.42 8.17 31.05
C GLU A 203 2.87 7.69 30.98
N ASP A 204 3.26 7.09 29.86
CA ASP A 204 4.65 6.76 29.54
C ASP A 204 5.08 7.65 28.37
N LYS A 205 5.31 8.94 28.66
CA LYS A 205 5.62 9.94 27.64
C LYS A 205 6.83 9.58 26.79
N GLU A 206 7.83 8.95 27.40
CA GLU A 206 9.02 8.49 26.69
C GLU A 206 8.66 7.43 25.65
N PHE A 207 7.87 6.43 26.01
CA PHE A 207 7.44 5.42 25.05
C PHE A 207 6.45 5.98 24.02
N ASP A 208 5.53 6.86 24.43
CA ASP A 208 4.53 7.47 23.55
C ASP A 208 5.22 8.24 22.40
N ASP A 209 6.27 9.03 22.72
CA ASP A 209 7.09 9.73 21.71
C ASP A 209 7.79 8.74 20.76
N LEU A 210 8.29 7.61 21.28
CA LEU A 210 8.94 6.57 20.47
C LEU A 210 7.95 5.84 19.56
N GLU A 211 6.75 5.55 20.05
CA GLU A 211 5.67 4.96 19.27
C GLU A 211 5.23 5.89 18.15
N GLU A 212 4.99 7.18 18.45
CA GLU A 212 4.61 8.17 17.44
C GLU A 212 5.67 8.24 16.33
N ARG A 213 6.95 8.28 16.71
CA ARG A 213 8.07 8.31 15.77
C ARG A 213 8.13 7.05 14.90
N PHE A 214 7.89 5.88 15.48
CA PHE A 214 7.81 4.62 14.73
C PHE A 214 6.62 4.62 13.75
N GLN A 215 5.45 5.08 14.20
CA GLN A 215 4.26 5.18 13.35
C GLN A 215 4.49 6.10 12.16
N TRP A 216 5.12 7.26 12.38
CA TRP A 216 5.49 8.19 11.32
C TRP A 216 6.44 7.55 10.31
N VAL A 217 7.51 6.90 10.78
CA VAL A 217 8.47 6.21 9.90
C VAL A 217 7.79 5.10 9.09
N SER A 218 6.92 4.32 9.74
CA SER A 218 6.17 3.24 9.09
C SER A 218 5.23 3.76 8.01
N LEU A 219 4.57 4.89 8.27
CA LEU A 219 3.74 5.59 7.29
C LEU A 219 4.56 6.07 6.10
N CYS A 220 5.73 6.70 6.33
CA CYS A 220 6.62 7.12 5.24
C CYS A 220 7.08 5.96 4.35
N VAL A 221 7.46 4.81 4.93
CA VAL A 221 7.85 3.62 4.16
C VAL A 221 6.67 3.11 3.33
N THR A 222 5.49 3.02 3.93
CA THR A 222 4.28 2.51 3.27
C THR A 222 3.85 3.42 2.11
N GLU A 223 3.84 4.73 2.34
CA GLU A 223 3.44 5.72 1.35
C GLU A 223 4.45 5.77 0.19
N LEU A 224 5.75 5.83 0.48
CA LEU A 224 6.77 5.81 -0.56
C LEU A 224 6.72 4.51 -1.39
N LYS A 225 6.51 3.37 -0.73
CA LYS A 225 6.28 2.10 -1.41
C LYS A 225 5.09 2.22 -2.36
N ASN A 226 3.90 2.59 -1.88
CA ASN A 226 2.70 2.70 -2.71
C ASN A 226 2.91 3.66 -3.90
N ASN A 227 3.59 4.79 -3.69
CA ASN A 227 3.92 5.73 -4.75
C ASN A 227 4.86 5.14 -5.81
N VAL A 228 5.88 4.39 -5.40
CA VAL A 228 6.78 3.70 -6.35
C VAL A 228 6.05 2.58 -7.09
N ALA A 229 5.12 1.87 -6.45
CA ALA A 229 4.28 0.87 -7.11
C ALA A 229 3.44 1.51 -8.22
N ALA A 230 2.74 2.61 -7.90
CA ALA A 230 1.95 3.37 -8.85
C ALA A 230 2.81 3.94 -9.99
N TYR A 231 4.02 4.42 -9.68
CA TYR A 231 4.97 4.89 -10.69
C TYR A 231 5.38 3.76 -11.66
N LEU A 232 5.66 2.55 -11.15
CA LEU A 232 6.00 1.40 -11.98
C LEU A 232 4.84 0.94 -12.87
N ASP A 233 3.61 0.99 -12.35
CA ASP A 233 2.41 0.67 -13.12
C ASP A 233 2.15 1.70 -14.24
N ASN A 234 2.31 2.99 -13.93
CA ASN A 234 2.24 4.06 -14.92
C ASN A 234 3.33 3.92 -16.00
N LEU A 235 4.56 3.58 -15.59
CA LEU A 235 5.67 3.33 -16.52
C LEU A 235 5.39 2.11 -17.41
N GLN A 236 4.83 1.04 -16.85
CA GLN A 236 4.40 -0.13 -17.62
C GLN A 236 3.32 0.26 -18.64
N THR A 237 2.31 1.03 -18.22
CA THR A 237 1.27 1.53 -19.11
C THR A 237 1.85 2.38 -20.24
N PHE A 238 2.78 3.30 -19.93
CA PHE A 238 3.50 4.09 -20.92
C PHE A 238 4.26 3.21 -21.93
N LEU A 239 4.94 2.18 -21.44
CA LEU A 239 5.68 1.23 -22.26
C LEU A 239 4.81 0.31 -23.12
N CYS A 240 3.51 0.20 -22.86
CA CYS A 240 2.59 -0.55 -23.72
C CYS A 240 2.26 0.18 -25.02
N PHE A 241 2.41 1.51 -25.07
CA PHE A 241 2.16 2.29 -26.30
C PHE A 241 3.35 2.15 -27.26
N ARG A 242 3.16 1.38 -28.33
CA ARG A 242 4.19 1.14 -29.36
C ARG A 242 3.92 1.94 -30.62
N THR A 243 4.06 3.26 -30.52
CA THR A 243 3.77 4.17 -31.64
C THR A 243 4.58 3.85 -32.90
N HIS A 244 5.77 3.26 -32.74
CA HIS A 244 6.66 2.86 -33.82
C HIS A 244 6.19 1.60 -34.59
N GLU A 245 5.23 0.83 -34.06
CA GLU A 245 4.67 -0.35 -34.73
C GLU A 245 3.48 -0.01 -35.66
N TYR A 246 2.93 1.20 -35.56
CA TYR A 246 1.84 1.64 -36.42
C TYR A 246 2.39 2.21 -37.74
N SER A 247 2.10 1.54 -38.86
CA SER A 247 2.40 2.07 -40.20
C SER A 247 1.47 3.24 -40.50
N LEU A 248 2.04 4.42 -40.72
CA LEU A 248 1.30 5.60 -41.17
C LEU A 248 1.35 5.78 -42.70
N ASP A 249 1.84 4.77 -43.43
CA ASP A 249 2.07 4.81 -44.89
C ASP A 249 2.83 6.08 -45.34
N ILE A 250 3.72 6.56 -44.47
CA ILE A 250 4.60 7.70 -44.75
C ILE A 250 5.78 7.17 -45.58
N PRO A 251 6.08 7.75 -46.76
CA PRO A 251 7.19 7.30 -47.60
C PRO A 251 8.52 7.30 -46.84
N GLU A 252 9.39 6.33 -47.16
CA GLU A 252 10.70 6.14 -46.52
C GLU A 252 11.52 7.44 -46.54
N GLY A 253 11.96 7.88 -45.37
CA GLY A 253 12.56 9.20 -45.16
C GLY A 253 12.84 9.51 -43.68
N PRO A 254 12.90 10.79 -43.27
CA PRO A 254 13.23 11.20 -41.89
C PRO A 254 12.35 10.60 -40.78
N ALA A 255 11.13 10.17 -41.12
CA ALA A 255 10.22 9.47 -40.21
C ALA A 255 10.81 8.14 -39.68
N VAL A 256 11.64 7.46 -40.47
CA VAL A 256 12.30 6.19 -40.07
C VAL A 256 13.25 6.42 -38.89
N GLN A 257 13.97 7.54 -38.86
CA GLN A 257 14.85 7.88 -37.75
C GLN A 257 14.08 8.16 -36.45
N TYR A 258 12.92 8.80 -36.55
CA TYR A 258 12.03 8.98 -35.40
C TYR A 258 11.48 7.64 -34.89
N CYS A 259 11.03 6.74 -35.77
CA CYS A 259 10.58 5.41 -35.39
C CYS A 259 11.69 4.57 -34.74
N ASN A 260 12.92 4.64 -35.26
CA ASN A 260 14.08 3.98 -34.67
C ASN A 260 14.39 4.53 -33.27
N LEU A 261 14.44 5.86 -33.10
CA LEU A 261 14.65 6.47 -31.79
C LEU A 261 13.56 6.07 -30.79
N ALA A 262 12.29 6.14 -31.20
CA ALA A 262 11.17 5.77 -30.34
C ALA A 262 11.25 4.30 -29.91
N ARG A 263 11.60 3.39 -30.83
CA ARG A 263 11.83 1.97 -30.54
C ARG A 263 12.99 1.77 -29.58
N ASP A 264 14.14 2.39 -29.82
CA ASP A 264 15.35 2.22 -29.01
C ASP A 264 15.13 2.75 -27.58
N LEU A 265 14.47 3.91 -27.43
CA LEU A 265 14.10 4.44 -26.12
C LEU A 265 13.16 3.49 -25.36
N GLN A 266 12.17 2.93 -26.04
CA GLN A 266 11.18 2.04 -25.44
C GLN A 266 11.75 0.68 -25.06
N LEU A 267 12.49 0.04 -25.96
CA LEU A 267 13.02 -1.32 -25.77
C LEU A 267 14.30 -1.36 -24.94
N GLU A 268 15.10 -0.28 -24.92
CA GLU A 268 16.34 -0.24 -24.16
C GLU A 268 16.27 0.70 -22.96
N ALA A 269 16.17 2.02 -23.19
CA ALA A 269 16.41 3.01 -22.15
C ALA A 269 15.37 2.93 -21.01
N PHE A 270 14.09 2.96 -21.37
CA PHE A 270 13.00 2.90 -20.39
C PHE A 270 12.85 1.51 -19.76
N LEU A 271 13.09 0.43 -20.52
CA LEU A 271 13.05 -0.94 -19.98
C LEU A 271 14.18 -1.16 -18.96
N THR A 272 15.40 -0.74 -19.29
CA THR A 272 16.56 -0.83 -18.38
C THR A 272 16.32 0.00 -17.12
N PHE A 273 15.77 1.21 -17.27
CA PHE A 273 15.40 2.05 -16.14
C PHE A 273 14.32 1.38 -15.26
N LYS A 274 13.29 0.77 -15.86
CA LYS A 274 12.25 0.04 -15.13
C LYS A 274 12.85 -1.10 -14.30
N GLN A 275 13.70 -1.94 -14.90
CA GLN A 275 14.34 -3.06 -14.20
C GLN A 275 15.23 -2.58 -13.05
N ARG A 276 16.02 -1.52 -13.26
CA ARG A 276 16.85 -0.92 -12.20
C ARG A 276 15.99 -0.33 -11.09
N LEU A 277 14.88 0.32 -11.42
CA LEU A 277 13.94 0.88 -10.44
C LEU A 277 13.27 -0.22 -9.62
N GLU A 278 12.86 -1.31 -10.25
CA GLU A 278 12.31 -2.48 -9.58
C GLU A 278 13.34 -3.10 -8.59
N GLY A 279 14.56 -3.34 -9.06
CA GLY A 279 15.60 -4.00 -8.26
C GLY A 279 16.22 -3.14 -7.16
N LEU A 280 16.47 -1.85 -7.42
CA LEU A 280 17.25 -0.97 -6.53
C LEU A 280 16.41 -0.04 -5.67
N VAL A 281 15.11 0.09 -5.93
CA VAL A 281 14.21 0.98 -5.16
C VAL A 281 13.02 0.19 -4.63
N TRP A 282 12.25 -0.46 -5.52
CA TRP A 282 11.01 -1.15 -5.13
C TRP A 282 11.25 -2.36 -4.23
N GLN A 283 12.17 -3.26 -4.59
CA GLN A 283 12.50 -4.44 -3.77
C GLN A 283 13.05 -4.05 -2.38
N PRO A 284 14.00 -3.10 -2.26
CA PRO A 284 14.42 -2.58 -0.95
C PRO A 284 13.27 -1.99 -0.12
N LEU A 285 12.35 -1.23 -0.71
CA LEU A 285 11.16 -0.72 -0.01
C LEU A 285 10.24 -1.85 0.48
N CYS A 286 10.08 -2.92 -0.32
CA CYS A 286 9.31 -4.09 0.09
C CYS A 286 9.96 -4.81 1.28
N SER A 287 11.28 -4.99 1.26
CA SER A 287 12.03 -5.59 2.36
C SER A 287 11.96 -4.74 3.63
N LEU A 288 12.09 -3.42 3.50
CA LEU A 288 11.97 -2.48 4.60
C LEU A 288 10.56 -2.51 5.23
N ALA A 289 9.51 -2.52 4.39
CA ALA A 289 8.13 -2.66 4.85
C ALA A 289 7.89 -3.97 5.61
N LYS A 290 8.52 -5.08 5.19
CA LYS A 290 8.45 -6.35 5.91
C LYS A 290 9.17 -6.29 7.25
N ALA A 291 10.33 -5.62 7.32
CA ALA A 291 11.11 -5.48 8.55
C ALA A 291 10.35 -4.71 9.65
N LEU A 292 9.46 -3.78 9.27
CA LEU A 292 8.62 -3.03 10.20
C LEU A 292 7.56 -3.87 10.94
N LEU A 293 7.16 -5.03 10.39
CA LEU A 293 6.10 -5.85 10.98
C LEU A 293 6.48 -6.40 12.36
N GLY A 294 7.75 -6.75 12.57
CA GLY A 294 8.24 -7.26 13.86
C GLY A 294 8.06 -6.24 14.99
N PRO A 295 8.68 -5.05 14.89
CA PRO A 295 8.51 -3.97 15.86
C PRO A 295 7.05 -3.55 16.02
N GLN A 296 6.26 -3.45 14.95
CA GLN A 296 4.83 -3.11 15.04
C GLN A 296 4.04 -4.12 15.89
N ASN A 297 4.32 -5.41 15.75
CA ASN A 297 3.72 -6.45 16.58
C ASN A 297 4.17 -6.36 18.05
N LEU A 298 5.44 -6.04 18.29
CA LEU A 298 5.96 -5.86 19.65
C LEU A 298 5.33 -4.66 20.36
N ILE A 299 5.19 -3.52 19.68
CA ILE A 299 4.50 -2.33 20.21
C ILE A 299 3.05 -2.69 20.57
N LYS A 300 2.31 -3.32 19.64
CA LYS A 300 0.95 -3.79 19.91
C LYS A 300 0.89 -4.74 21.11
N LYS A 301 1.88 -5.62 21.24
CA LYS A 301 1.96 -6.56 22.37
C LYS A 301 2.30 -5.86 23.67
N ARG A 302 3.15 -4.84 23.67
CA ARG A 302 3.41 -4.00 24.84
C ARG A 302 2.11 -3.34 25.31
N LEU A 303 1.35 -2.69 24.41
CA LEU A 303 0.07 -2.06 24.75
C LEU A 303 -0.94 -3.07 25.32
N ASP A 304 -1.07 -4.26 24.72
CA ASP A 304 -1.88 -5.35 25.26
C ASP A 304 -1.44 -5.75 26.69
N LYS A 305 -0.14 -5.70 26.97
CA LYS A 305 0.48 -6.17 28.22
C LYS A 305 0.56 -5.11 29.31
N LEU A 306 0.54 -3.83 28.95
CA LEU A 306 0.40 -2.73 29.88
C LEU A 306 -0.90 -2.87 30.67
N LEU A 307 -2.01 -3.18 29.98
CA LEU A 307 -3.30 -3.40 30.63
C LEU A 307 -3.30 -4.60 31.60
N ASP A 308 -2.54 -5.65 31.29
CA ASP A 308 -2.33 -6.78 32.22
C ASP A 308 -1.51 -6.30 33.44
N PHE A 309 -0.46 -5.49 33.24
CA PHE A 309 0.44 -4.98 34.27
C PHE A 309 -0.25 -4.02 35.25
N GLU A 310 -1.00 -3.03 34.74
CA GLU A 310 -1.71 -2.04 35.55
C GLU A 310 -2.72 -2.71 36.49
N ARG A 311 -3.44 -3.70 35.99
CA ARG A 311 -4.38 -4.49 36.81
C ARG A 311 -3.66 -5.26 37.93
N LEU A 312 -2.45 -5.75 37.65
CA LEU A 312 -1.65 -6.44 38.67
C LEU A 312 -1.05 -5.48 39.69
N GLU A 313 -0.70 -4.26 39.29
CA GLU A 313 -0.31 -3.20 40.23
C GLU A 313 -1.46 -2.84 41.18
N GLU A 314 -2.67 -2.66 40.64
CA GLU A 314 -3.89 -2.40 41.42
C GLU A 314 -4.14 -3.53 42.43
N LYS A 315 -4.08 -4.78 41.98
CA LYS A 315 -4.24 -5.96 42.87
C LYS A 315 -3.13 -6.05 43.93
N LEU A 316 -1.88 -5.73 43.57
CA LEU A 316 -0.76 -5.73 44.52
C LEU A 316 -0.99 -4.67 45.61
N LEU A 317 -1.51 -3.50 45.25
CA LEU A 317 -1.87 -2.44 46.19
C LEU A 317 -3.04 -2.85 47.11
N GLU A 318 -4.04 -3.57 46.60
CA GLU A 318 -5.20 -4.01 47.37
C GLU A 318 -4.95 -5.23 48.26
N VAL A 319 -4.27 -6.26 47.74
CA VAL A 319 -4.19 -7.61 48.34
C VAL A 319 -2.78 -7.91 48.87
N GLY A 320 -1.77 -7.12 48.51
CA GLY A 320 -0.38 -7.29 48.97
C GLY A 320 0.30 -8.57 48.50
N SER A 321 -0.33 -9.35 47.61
CA SER A 321 0.22 -10.62 47.13
C SER A 321 -0.12 -10.87 45.67
N VAL A 322 0.84 -11.45 44.97
CA VAL A 322 0.79 -11.75 43.53
C VAL A 322 1.20 -13.20 43.35
N THR A 323 0.46 -13.94 42.52
CA THR A 323 0.79 -15.34 42.24
C THR A 323 2.00 -15.44 41.30
N TYR A 324 2.69 -16.58 41.28
CA TYR A 324 3.83 -16.80 40.38
C TYR A 324 3.50 -16.53 38.90
N GLN A 325 2.29 -16.89 38.45
CA GLN A 325 1.85 -16.65 37.07
C GLN A 325 1.63 -15.16 36.76
N GLU A 326 1.21 -14.39 37.77
CA GLU A 326 1.00 -12.96 37.67
C GLU A 326 2.35 -12.21 37.70
N GLU A 327 3.29 -12.64 38.54
CA GLU A 327 4.66 -12.12 38.55
C GLU A 327 5.37 -12.34 37.19
N ALA A 328 5.20 -13.54 36.61
CA ALA A 328 5.70 -13.82 35.27
C ALA A 328 5.07 -12.92 34.18
N ALA A 329 3.79 -12.56 34.31
CA ALA A 329 3.13 -11.63 33.40
C ALA A 329 3.66 -10.20 33.57
N ARG A 330 3.98 -9.79 34.80
CA ARG A 330 4.59 -8.52 35.16
C ARG A 330 5.98 -8.37 34.52
N HIS A 331 6.84 -9.37 34.70
CA HIS A 331 8.15 -9.43 34.04
C HIS A 331 8.03 -9.42 32.51
N THR A 332 7.02 -10.09 31.93
CA THR A 332 6.81 -10.08 30.47
C THR A 332 6.58 -8.66 29.94
N TYR A 333 5.78 -7.85 30.64
CA TYR A 333 5.59 -6.44 30.26
C TYR A 333 6.88 -5.64 30.39
N GLN A 334 7.58 -5.74 31.54
CA GLN A 334 8.82 -5.03 31.79
C GLN A 334 9.90 -5.34 30.75
N ALA A 335 10.00 -6.61 30.34
CA ALA A 335 10.91 -7.04 29.30
C ALA A 335 10.56 -6.47 27.93
N LEU A 336 9.27 -6.47 27.54
CA LEU A 336 8.80 -5.85 26.30
C LEU A 336 9.08 -4.35 26.29
N ASN A 337 8.78 -3.66 27.40
CA ASN A 337 8.98 -2.23 27.53
C ASN A 337 10.47 -1.88 27.39
N SER A 338 11.32 -2.52 28.18
CA SER A 338 12.77 -2.27 28.19
C SER A 338 13.42 -2.59 26.84
N LEU A 339 12.98 -3.66 26.17
CA LEU A 339 13.44 -3.99 24.82
C LEU A 339 13.10 -2.87 23.83
N LEU A 340 11.84 -2.43 23.80
CA LEU A 340 11.40 -1.42 22.84
C LEU A 340 12.04 -0.06 23.11
N VAL A 341 12.14 0.37 24.37
CA VAL A 341 12.83 1.63 24.73
C VAL A 341 14.29 1.62 24.27
N ALA A 342 14.98 0.49 24.41
CA ALA A 342 16.39 0.38 24.02
C ALA A 342 16.59 0.29 22.48
N GLU A 343 15.77 -0.49 21.78
CA GLU A 343 16.01 -0.84 20.36
C GLU A 343 15.25 0.02 19.36
N LEU A 344 14.04 0.50 19.69
CA LEU A 344 13.19 1.24 18.77
C LEU A 344 13.81 2.57 18.27
N PRO A 345 14.55 3.36 19.10
CA PRO A 345 15.23 4.56 18.61
C PRO A 345 16.27 4.25 17.54
N GLN A 346 17.10 3.23 17.77
CA GLN A 346 18.16 2.80 16.85
C GLN A 346 17.55 2.25 15.56
N PHE A 347 16.49 1.44 15.68
CA PHE A 347 15.76 0.92 14.55
C PHE A 347 15.17 2.05 13.68
N ASN A 348 14.48 3.02 14.29
CA ASN A 348 13.89 4.16 13.58
C ASN A 348 14.97 4.97 12.83
N GLN A 349 16.12 5.21 13.46
CA GLN A 349 17.24 5.92 12.83
C GLN A 349 17.76 5.17 11.59
N LEU A 350 17.94 3.85 11.69
CA LEU A 350 18.37 3.02 10.57
C LEU A 350 17.35 3.04 9.42
N VAL A 351 16.05 2.94 9.71
CA VAL A 351 15.01 2.99 8.68
C VAL A 351 15.02 4.33 7.94
N VAL A 352 15.16 5.45 8.66
CA VAL A 352 15.25 6.79 8.04
C VAL A 352 16.50 6.92 7.16
N GLN A 353 17.64 6.42 7.61
CA GLN A 353 18.87 6.40 6.80
C GLN A 353 18.68 5.60 5.51
N TRP A 354 18.07 4.42 5.61
CA TRP A 354 17.77 3.55 4.47
C TRP A 354 16.80 4.21 3.48
N LEU A 355 15.72 4.82 3.97
CA LEU A 355 14.80 5.63 3.15
C LEU A 355 15.55 6.73 2.39
N GLY A 356 16.45 7.44 3.07
CA GLY A 356 17.30 8.44 2.44
C GLY A 356 18.18 7.87 1.31
N GLN A 357 18.76 6.69 1.49
CA GLN A 357 19.54 6.03 0.44
C GLN A 357 18.69 5.55 -0.74
N ILE A 358 17.49 5.04 -0.48
CA ILE A 358 16.55 4.64 -1.52
C ILE A 358 16.16 5.85 -2.37
N LEU A 359 15.86 7.00 -1.74
CA LEU A 359 15.54 8.24 -2.45
C LEU A 359 16.71 8.75 -3.30
N ARG A 360 17.95 8.74 -2.77
CA ARG A 360 19.15 9.11 -3.55
C ARG A 360 19.37 8.17 -4.74
N THR A 361 19.11 6.89 -4.55
CA THR A 361 19.18 5.89 -5.63
C THR A 361 18.15 6.20 -6.70
N PHE A 362 16.90 6.46 -6.32
CA PHE A 362 15.84 6.89 -7.25
C PHE A 362 16.25 8.14 -8.05
N MET A 363 16.75 9.19 -7.40
CA MET A 363 17.23 10.41 -8.08
C MET A 363 18.37 10.12 -9.06
N THR A 364 19.29 9.22 -8.68
CA THR A 364 20.40 8.81 -9.55
C THR A 364 19.88 8.06 -10.79
N LEU A 365 18.92 7.16 -10.62
CA LEU A 365 18.29 6.45 -11.74
C LEU A 365 17.57 7.41 -12.69
N GLN A 366 16.86 8.41 -12.16
CA GLN A 366 16.21 9.43 -12.98
C GLN A 366 17.22 10.26 -13.78
N ARG A 367 18.32 10.67 -13.14
CA ARG A 367 19.42 11.39 -13.81
C ARG A 367 20.07 10.54 -14.90
N ASP A 368 20.32 9.26 -14.63
CA ASP A 368 20.89 8.32 -15.59
C ASP A 368 19.97 8.15 -16.80
N LEU A 369 18.65 7.99 -16.57
CA LEU A 369 17.65 7.93 -17.63
C LEU A 369 17.66 9.20 -18.48
N ALA A 370 17.60 10.38 -17.86
CA ALA A 370 17.61 11.64 -18.58
C ALA A 370 18.86 11.80 -19.47
N LYS A 371 20.05 11.45 -18.94
CA LYS A 371 21.30 11.45 -19.72
C LYS A 371 21.26 10.49 -20.90
N GLN A 372 20.77 9.28 -20.67
CA GLN A 372 20.66 8.24 -21.69
C GLN A 372 19.67 8.62 -22.81
N VAL A 373 18.54 9.20 -22.44
CA VAL A 373 17.53 9.67 -23.40
C VAL A 373 18.11 10.83 -24.22
N LEU A 374 18.75 11.81 -23.56
CA LEU A 374 19.35 12.95 -24.25
C LEU A 374 20.43 12.51 -25.24
N GLN A 375 21.37 11.65 -24.82
CA GLN A 375 22.44 11.15 -25.67
C GLN A 375 21.91 10.40 -26.90
N ARG A 376 20.88 9.55 -26.72
CA ARG A 376 20.24 8.84 -27.85
C ARG A 376 19.52 9.80 -28.78
N ALA A 377 18.78 10.77 -28.23
CA ALA A 377 18.08 11.78 -29.01
C ALA A 377 19.04 12.64 -29.83
N GLU A 378 20.13 13.14 -29.24
CA GLU A 378 21.18 13.89 -29.94
C GLU A 378 21.83 13.06 -31.04
N GLY A 379 22.12 11.78 -30.77
CA GLY A 379 22.65 10.84 -31.76
C GLY A 379 21.72 10.63 -32.95
N SER A 380 20.41 10.50 -32.72
CA SER A 380 19.40 10.40 -33.78
C SER A 380 19.20 11.73 -34.52
N MET A 381 19.20 12.86 -33.81
CA MET A 381 19.06 14.19 -34.45
C MET A 381 20.22 14.49 -35.40
N ALA A 382 21.46 14.08 -35.06
CA ALA A 382 22.62 14.28 -35.93
C ALA A 382 22.49 13.57 -37.30
N GLN A 383 21.60 12.57 -37.41
CA GLN A 383 21.34 11.85 -38.65
C GLN A 383 20.27 12.53 -39.53
N LEU A 384 19.56 13.53 -38.99
CA LEU A 384 18.51 14.23 -39.72
C LEU A 384 19.12 15.27 -40.67
N PRO A 385 18.61 15.37 -41.92
CA PRO A 385 19.18 16.27 -42.93
C PRO A 385 19.10 17.76 -42.56
N HIS A 386 18.23 18.12 -41.62
CA HIS A 386 18.02 19.49 -41.16
C HIS A 386 18.78 19.85 -39.85
N HIS A 387 19.58 18.93 -39.30
CA HIS A 387 20.34 19.16 -38.05
C HIS A 387 21.25 20.39 -38.09
N HIS A 388 21.82 20.70 -39.25
CA HIS A 388 22.72 21.85 -39.43
C HIS A 388 21.99 23.16 -39.76
N VAL A 389 20.66 23.15 -39.83
CA VAL A 389 19.88 24.33 -40.18
C VAL A 389 19.63 25.16 -38.91
N PRO A 390 20.00 26.46 -38.89
CA PRO A 390 19.69 27.35 -37.77
C PRO A 390 18.19 27.40 -37.50
N GLU A 391 17.78 27.48 -36.22
CA GLU A 391 16.36 27.47 -35.81
C GLU A 391 15.45 28.39 -36.62
N PRO A 392 15.80 29.66 -36.91
CA PRO A 392 14.93 30.55 -37.69
C PRO A 392 14.74 30.07 -39.13
N ALA A 393 15.79 29.51 -39.74
CA ALA A 393 15.74 28.97 -41.09
C ALA A 393 14.94 27.66 -41.14
N PHE A 394 15.05 26.83 -40.11
CA PHE A 394 14.23 25.62 -39.97
C PHE A 394 12.75 25.96 -39.83
N ARG A 395 12.39 26.94 -38.97
CA ARG A 395 11.00 27.39 -38.83
C ARG A 395 10.42 27.88 -40.15
N LYS A 396 11.16 28.70 -40.89
CA LYS A 396 10.74 29.16 -42.21
C LYS A 396 10.52 28.00 -43.19
N LEU A 397 11.43 27.02 -43.18
CA LEU A 397 11.30 25.81 -44.02
C LEU A 397 10.01 25.04 -43.69
N VAL A 398 9.67 24.89 -42.40
CA VAL A 398 8.44 24.25 -41.94
C VAL A 398 7.20 25.05 -42.37
N GLU A 399 7.20 26.36 -42.15
CA GLU A 399 6.10 27.25 -42.56
C GLU A 399 5.86 27.20 -44.08
N ASP A 400 6.93 27.25 -44.88
CA ASP A 400 6.85 27.15 -46.33
C ASP A 400 6.32 25.78 -46.78
N ALA A 401 6.76 24.70 -46.13
CA ALA A 401 6.27 23.35 -46.42
C ALA A 401 4.78 23.20 -46.10
N LEU A 402 4.34 23.64 -44.92
CA LEU A 402 2.93 23.63 -44.53
C LEU A 402 2.08 24.52 -45.45
N GLY A 403 2.59 25.68 -45.83
CA GLY A 403 1.94 26.58 -46.78
C GLY A 403 1.73 25.93 -48.15
N ARG A 404 2.75 25.24 -48.68
CA ARG A 404 2.64 24.48 -49.93
C ARG A 404 1.58 23.38 -49.83
N THR A 405 1.59 22.58 -48.78
CA THR A 405 0.62 21.49 -48.59
C THR A 405 -0.80 22.03 -48.44
N ASN A 406 -0.98 23.14 -47.72
CA ASN A 406 -2.28 23.80 -47.57
C ASN A 406 -2.81 24.31 -48.92
N ASN A 407 -1.94 24.89 -49.75
CA ASN A 407 -2.32 25.34 -51.09
C ASN A 407 -2.67 24.16 -52.02
N GLN A 408 -1.94 23.05 -51.93
CA GLN A 408 -2.27 21.81 -52.66
C GLN A 408 -3.63 21.26 -52.22
N LEU A 409 -3.91 21.23 -50.92
CA LEU A 409 -5.19 20.78 -50.39
C LEU A 409 -6.34 21.67 -50.85
N ARG A 410 -6.15 23.00 -50.81
CA ARG A 410 -7.15 23.96 -51.31
C ARG A 410 -7.41 23.78 -52.80
N SER A 411 -6.36 23.63 -53.61
CA SER A 411 -6.49 23.37 -55.05
C SER A 411 -7.20 22.04 -55.33
N PHE A 412 -6.91 21.01 -54.52
CA PHE A 412 -7.63 19.74 -54.60
C PHE A 412 -9.11 19.91 -54.24
N GLN A 413 -9.44 20.64 -53.17
CA GLN A 413 -10.83 20.95 -52.79
C GLN A 413 -11.57 21.69 -53.91
N GLU A 414 -10.97 22.74 -54.49
CA GLU A 414 -11.55 23.49 -55.60
C GLU A 414 -11.76 22.63 -56.85
N THR A 415 -10.82 21.72 -57.13
CA THR A 415 -10.94 20.77 -58.24
C THR A 415 -12.04 19.74 -57.98
N PHE A 416 -12.13 19.26 -56.75
CA PHE A 416 -13.16 18.32 -56.31
C PHE A 416 -14.56 18.95 -56.37
N GLU A 417 -14.71 20.22 -55.96
CA GLU A 417 -15.96 20.98 -56.09
C GLU A 417 -16.37 21.21 -57.55
N LYS A 418 -15.41 21.44 -58.47
CA LYS A 418 -15.69 21.59 -59.91
C LYS A 418 -16.10 20.28 -60.60
N VAL A 419 -15.62 19.13 -60.09
CA VAL A 419 -15.92 17.80 -60.64
C VAL A 419 -17.17 17.20 -59.97
N LEU A 420 -17.60 17.73 -58.82
CA LEU A 420 -18.89 17.39 -58.24
C LEU A 420 -20.02 17.94 -59.13
N PRO A 421 -21.00 17.12 -59.52
CA PRO A 421 -22.19 17.64 -60.19
C PRO A 421 -22.88 18.67 -59.28
N PRO A 422 -23.45 19.77 -59.83
CA PRO A 422 -24.24 20.70 -59.04
C PRO A 422 -25.35 19.93 -58.33
N PRO A 423 -25.80 20.36 -57.13
CA PRO A 423 -26.90 19.70 -56.42
C PRO A 423 -28.13 19.72 -57.32
N THR A 424 -28.35 18.62 -58.03
CA THR A 424 -29.49 18.47 -58.91
C THR A 424 -30.69 18.32 -57.98
N THR A 425 -31.57 19.32 -57.94
CA THR A 425 -32.93 19.16 -57.42
C THR A 425 -33.60 18.10 -58.27
N GLN A 426 -33.51 16.84 -57.85
CA GLN A 426 -34.21 15.74 -58.47
C GLN A 426 -35.70 15.90 -58.15
N PRO A 427 -36.60 15.92 -59.16
CA PRO A 427 -38.02 15.75 -58.92
C PRO A 427 -38.25 14.47 -58.12
N LEU A 428 -39.16 14.49 -57.16
CA LEU A 428 -39.51 13.32 -56.36
C LEU A 428 -39.89 12.16 -57.29
N LEU A 429 -39.38 10.95 -57.04
CA LEU A 429 -39.84 9.77 -57.78
C LEU A 429 -41.36 9.61 -57.59
N PRO A 430 -42.12 9.28 -58.64
CA PRO A 430 -43.56 9.03 -58.53
C PRO A 430 -43.80 7.86 -57.56
N GLY A 431 -44.26 8.19 -56.35
CA GLY A 431 -44.41 7.24 -55.23
C GLY A 431 -43.84 7.75 -53.90
N SER A 432 -42.77 8.56 -53.93
CA SER A 432 -42.15 9.15 -52.73
C SER A 432 -42.90 10.38 -52.22
N GLU A 433 -43.73 11.01 -53.06
CA GLU A 433 -44.48 12.24 -52.73
C GLU A 433 -45.40 12.07 -51.52
N ARG A 434 -46.08 10.92 -51.39
CA ARG A 434 -46.95 10.64 -50.25
C ARG A 434 -46.18 10.51 -48.94
N GLN A 435 -45.00 9.88 -48.99
CA GLN A 435 -44.12 9.73 -47.82
C GLN A 435 -43.54 11.09 -47.40
N VAL A 436 -43.14 11.91 -48.37
CA VAL A 436 -42.61 13.25 -48.12
C VAL A 436 -43.72 14.18 -47.62
N GLN A 437 -44.94 14.12 -48.17
CA GLN A 437 -46.11 14.84 -47.63
C GLN A 437 -46.50 14.36 -46.23
N ALA A 438 -46.39 13.07 -45.93
CA ALA A 438 -46.64 12.52 -44.60
C ALA A 438 -45.59 13.00 -43.59
N LEU A 439 -44.31 13.06 -43.98
CA LEU A 439 -43.25 13.60 -43.13
C LEU A 439 -43.36 15.12 -42.98
N LEU A 440 -43.72 15.84 -44.04
CA LEU A 440 -43.99 17.29 -44.05
C LEU A 440 -45.13 17.66 -43.10
N SER A 441 -46.26 16.95 -43.19
CA SER A 441 -47.41 17.19 -42.32
C SER A 441 -47.12 16.84 -40.86
N ARG A 442 -46.27 15.83 -40.61
CA ARG A 442 -45.95 15.36 -39.25
C ARG A 442 -44.84 16.14 -38.54
N TYR A 443 -43.86 16.70 -39.26
CA TYR A 443 -42.67 17.32 -38.66
C TYR A 443 -42.36 18.74 -39.14
N GLY A 444 -43.03 19.21 -40.20
CA GLY A 444 -42.80 20.53 -40.80
C GLY A 444 -41.56 20.60 -41.71
N PRO A 445 -41.48 21.64 -42.57
CA PRO A 445 -40.44 21.74 -43.61
C PRO A 445 -39.02 21.94 -43.05
N GLY A 446 -38.88 22.55 -41.88
CA GLY A 446 -37.56 22.84 -41.28
C GLY A 446 -36.85 21.64 -40.65
N LYS A 447 -37.46 20.45 -40.66
CA LYS A 447 -36.88 19.23 -40.08
C LYS A 447 -36.61 18.14 -41.11
N LEU A 448 -36.70 18.45 -42.40
CA LEU A 448 -36.48 17.47 -43.46
C LEU A 448 -35.07 17.54 -43.99
N TYR A 449 -34.47 16.37 -44.19
CA TYR A 449 -33.12 16.21 -44.68
C TYR A 449 -33.10 15.17 -45.80
N GLN A 450 -32.26 15.40 -46.81
CA GLN A 450 -31.98 14.46 -47.88
C GLN A 450 -30.65 13.75 -47.62
N VAL A 451 -30.62 12.44 -47.86
CA VAL A 451 -29.42 11.62 -47.75
C VAL A 451 -28.50 11.87 -48.94
N THR A 452 -27.27 12.34 -48.68
CA THR A 452 -26.32 12.78 -49.73
C THR A 452 -25.49 11.65 -50.34
N SER A 453 -25.38 10.51 -49.65
CA SER A 453 -24.68 9.29 -50.10
C SER A 453 -25.31 8.05 -49.48
N ASN A 454 -25.16 6.88 -50.11
CA ASN A 454 -25.70 5.62 -49.55
C ASN A 454 -25.18 5.40 -48.12
N ILE A 455 -26.10 5.04 -47.23
CA ILE A 455 -25.84 4.70 -45.83
C ILE A 455 -26.12 3.22 -45.68
N SER A 456 -25.13 2.48 -45.19
CA SER A 456 -25.28 1.08 -44.79
C SER A 456 -25.19 1.02 -43.28
N GLY A 457 -26.30 0.71 -42.63
CA GLY A 457 -26.35 0.57 -41.18
C GLY A 457 -25.63 -0.71 -40.75
N THR A 458 -24.61 -0.56 -39.89
CA THR A 458 -23.84 -1.70 -39.36
C THR A 458 -24.30 -2.12 -37.96
N GLY A 459 -24.96 -1.23 -37.20
CA GLY A 459 -25.52 -1.49 -35.88
C GLY A 459 -27.01 -1.84 -35.91
N THR A 460 -27.48 -2.47 -34.83
CA THR A 460 -28.88 -2.92 -34.67
C THR A 460 -29.94 -1.81 -34.73
N LEU A 461 -29.54 -0.55 -34.49
CA LEU A 461 -30.41 0.63 -34.54
C LEU A 461 -30.02 1.60 -35.67
N ASP A 462 -29.05 1.23 -36.52
CA ASP A 462 -28.65 2.07 -37.65
C ASP A 462 -29.52 1.81 -38.88
N LEU A 463 -29.87 2.88 -39.59
CA LEU A 463 -30.65 2.75 -40.80
C LEU A 463 -29.75 2.54 -42.02
N THR A 464 -30.21 1.68 -42.93
CA THR A 464 -29.64 1.57 -44.28
C THR A 464 -30.52 2.38 -45.23
N LEU A 465 -29.99 3.49 -45.74
CA LEU A 465 -30.73 4.44 -46.57
C LEU A 465 -30.01 4.69 -47.90
N PRO A 466 -30.68 4.59 -49.05
CA PRO A 466 -30.13 5.03 -50.32
C PRO A 466 -29.97 6.55 -50.41
N ARG A 467 -28.99 6.98 -51.22
CA ARG A 467 -28.81 8.37 -51.63
C ARG A 467 -30.10 8.91 -52.24
N GLY A 468 -30.47 10.12 -51.84
CA GLY A 468 -31.65 10.83 -52.35
C GLY A 468 -32.91 10.65 -51.51
N GLN A 469 -32.95 9.70 -50.56
CA GLN A 469 -34.10 9.51 -49.67
C GLN A 469 -34.26 10.69 -48.71
N ILE A 470 -35.52 11.07 -48.43
CA ILE A 470 -35.86 12.15 -47.50
C ILE A 470 -36.28 11.56 -46.16
N VAL A 471 -35.74 12.14 -45.08
CA VAL A 471 -36.00 11.74 -43.70
C VAL A 471 -36.29 12.96 -42.84
N ALA A 472 -37.03 12.76 -41.75
CA ALA A 472 -37.23 13.80 -40.75
C ALA A 472 -36.23 13.66 -39.60
N LEU A 473 -35.59 14.77 -39.23
CA LEU A 473 -34.68 14.84 -38.09
C LEU A 473 -35.47 14.87 -36.78
N LEU A 474 -35.22 13.89 -35.91
CA LEU A 474 -35.79 13.83 -34.57
C LEU A 474 -34.83 14.41 -33.54
N GLN A 475 -33.56 13.97 -33.56
CA GLN A 475 -32.52 14.43 -32.66
C GLN A 475 -31.17 14.52 -33.38
N ASN A 476 -30.42 15.57 -33.08
CA ASN A 476 -29.09 15.84 -33.66
C ASN A 476 -27.93 15.25 -32.84
N LYS A 477 -28.23 14.35 -31.90
CA LYS A 477 -27.27 13.60 -31.08
C LYS A 477 -27.87 12.23 -30.72
N ASP A 478 -27.03 11.25 -30.42
CA ASP A 478 -27.48 9.96 -29.87
C ASP A 478 -27.74 10.04 -28.35
N THR A 479 -28.23 8.93 -27.76
CA THR A 479 -28.52 8.82 -26.32
C THR A 479 -27.29 8.97 -25.42
N LYS A 480 -26.08 8.93 -25.99
CA LYS A 480 -24.80 9.16 -25.30
C LYS A 480 -24.21 10.55 -25.59
N GLY A 481 -24.94 11.42 -26.29
CA GLY A 481 -24.54 12.78 -26.59
C GLY A 481 -23.65 12.95 -27.82
N ASN A 482 -23.44 11.90 -28.63
CA ASN A 482 -22.61 11.96 -29.83
C ASN A 482 -23.32 12.73 -30.96
N SER A 483 -22.76 13.87 -31.37
CA SER A 483 -23.30 14.76 -32.42
C SER A 483 -23.01 14.31 -33.85
N SER A 484 -22.16 13.30 -34.04
CA SER A 484 -21.90 12.71 -35.36
C SER A 484 -22.98 11.72 -35.81
N ARG A 485 -23.91 11.35 -34.92
CA ARG A 485 -24.94 10.32 -35.14
C ARG A 485 -26.32 10.88 -34.79
N TRP A 486 -27.16 11.05 -35.80
CA TRP A 486 -28.47 11.70 -35.69
C TRP A 486 -29.58 10.67 -35.76
N LEU A 487 -30.63 10.86 -34.95
CA LEU A 487 -31.83 10.04 -34.99
C LEU A 487 -32.80 10.61 -36.01
N VAL A 488 -33.17 9.79 -37.00
CA VAL A 488 -34.06 10.19 -38.09
C VAL A 488 -35.25 9.25 -38.23
N ASP A 489 -36.31 9.76 -38.87
CA ASP A 489 -37.53 9.03 -39.18
C ASP A 489 -37.72 8.97 -40.70
N THR A 490 -37.85 7.75 -41.24
CA THR A 490 -38.14 7.54 -42.67
C THR A 490 -39.63 7.61 -42.99
N GLY A 491 -40.50 7.74 -41.98
CA GLY A 491 -41.96 7.68 -42.14
C GLY A 491 -42.55 6.31 -41.83
N GLY A 492 -41.70 5.28 -41.69
CA GLY A 492 -42.10 3.93 -41.26
C GLY A 492 -41.27 3.38 -40.11
N HIS A 493 -39.96 3.64 -40.10
CA HIS A 493 -39.05 3.18 -39.05
C HIS A 493 -38.06 4.29 -38.66
N ARG A 494 -37.61 4.25 -37.41
CA ARG A 494 -36.68 5.23 -36.82
C ARG A 494 -35.36 4.56 -36.53
N GLY A 495 -34.28 5.30 -36.69
CA GLY A 495 -32.95 4.82 -36.36
C GLY A 495 -31.88 5.86 -36.65
N TYR A 496 -30.65 5.48 -36.40
CA TYR A 496 -29.52 6.39 -36.42
C TYR A 496 -28.83 6.43 -37.78
N VAL A 497 -28.36 7.61 -38.15
CA VAL A 497 -27.58 7.86 -39.38
C VAL A 497 -26.45 8.87 -39.11
N PRO A 498 -25.35 8.83 -39.89
CA PRO A 498 -24.27 9.80 -39.76
C PRO A 498 -24.71 11.22 -40.15
N ALA A 499 -24.44 12.20 -39.28
CA ALA A 499 -24.80 13.61 -39.46
C ALA A 499 -24.26 14.20 -40.76
N GLY A 500 -22.99 13.90 -41.11
CA GLY A 500 -22.32 14.42 -42.30
C GLY A 500 -22.87 13.89 -43.63
N LYS A 501 -23.82 12.95 -43.60
CA LYS A 501 -24.48 12.39 -44.80
C LYS A 501 -25.89 12.95 -45.02
N LEU A 502 -26.29 13.97 -44.26
CA LEU A 502 -27.60 14.61 -44.35
C LEU A 502 -27.47 16.07 -44.75
N GLN A 503 -28.34 16.53 -45.64
CA GLN A 503 -28.43 17.92 -46.06
C GLN A 503 -29.88 18.42 -45.94
N PRO A 504 -30.14 19.64 -45.45
CA PRO A 504 -31.50 20.18 -45.35
C PRO A 504 -32.24 20.13 -46.68
N TYR A 505 -33.46 19.58 -46.68
CA TYR A 505 -34.30 19.47 -47.85
C TYR A 505 -35.28 20.66 -47.92
N HIS A 506 -35.25 21.40 -49.03
CA HIS A 506 -36.16 22.52 -49.27
C HIS A 506 -37.26 22.07 -50.25
N VAL A 507 -38.52 22.14 -49.81
CA VAL A 507 -39.67 21.82 -50.66
C VAL A 507 -39.87 22.94 -51.67
N VAL A 508 -39.86 22.62 -52.97
CA VAL A 508 -40.26 23.56 -54.02
C VAL A 508 -41.80 23.56 -54.09
N PRO A 509 -42.50 24.69 -53.91
CA PRO A 509 -43.95 24.73 -54.07
C PRO A 509 -44.37 24.33 -55.48
N SER A 510 -45.44 23.54 -55.61
CA SER A 510 -46.07 23.30 -56.90
C SER A 510 -46.55 24.64 -57.49
N ALA A 511 -46.48 24.79 -58.82
CA ALA A 511 -46.98 25.96 -59.55
C ALA A 511 -48.47 26.28 -59.27
N GLU A 512 -49.21 25.33 -58.69
CA GLU A 512 -50.61 25.50 -58.28
C GLU A 512 -50.78 26.21 -56.93
N GLU A 513 -49.82 26.12 -55.99
CA GLU A 513 -49.87 26.85 -54.71
C GLU A 513 -49.55 28.35 -54.88
N LEU A 514 -48.66 28.68 -55.80
CA LEU A 514 -48.23 30.06 -56.09
C LEU A 514 -49.38 30.95 -56.64
N ARG A 515 -50.44 30.36 -57.21
CA ARG A 515 -51.61 31.13 -57.67
C ARG A 515 -52.59 31.49 -56.56
N ARG A 516 -52.60 30.79 -55.42
CA ARG A 516 -53.51 31.10 -54.31
C ARG A 516 -52.97 32.17 -53.35
N GLN A 517 -51.65 32.40 -53.32
CA GLN A 517 -51.01 33.35 -52.40
C GLN A 517 -50.84 34.77 -52.94
N VAL A 518 -51.28 35.06 -54.18
CA VAL A 518 -51.21 36.42 -54.78
C VAL A 518 -52.41 37.30 -54.36
N GLY A 519 -53.37 36.76 -53.61
CA GLY A 519 -54.53 37.51 -53.11
C GLY A 519 -54.48 37.76 -51.60
N LEU A 520 -53.65 38.71 -51.17
CA LEU A 520 -53.77 39.59 -49.99
C LEU A 520 -52.38 39.83 -49.38
N ASN A 521 -51.79 40.93 -49.80
CA ASN A 521 -50.63 41.54 -49.16
C ASN A 521 -51.14 42.79 -48.42
N LYS A 522 -50.95 42.90 -47.10
CA LYS A 522 -50.84 44.19 -46.39
C LYS A 522 -49.98 44.07 -45.13
N ASP A 523 -48.77 44.57 -45.32
CA ASP A 523 -47.91 45.38 -44.47
C ASP A 523 -47.42 44.95 -43.07
N PRO A 524 -46.16 45.33 -42.73
CA PRO A 524 -45.38 44.75 -41.65
C PRO A 524 -45.16 45.74 -40.51
N ARG A 525 -45.54 45.41 -39.27
CA ARG A 525 -45.06 46.14 -38.09
C ARG A 525 -44.93 45.28 -36.84
N CYS A 526 -43.80 45.55 -36.18
CA CYS A 526 -43.56 45.58 -34.74
C CYS A 526 -42.84 44.39 -34.08
N LEU A 527 -41.68 44.77 -33.54
CA LEU A 527 -40.81 44.12 -32.56
C LEU A 527 -41.57 43.88 -31.24
N THR A 528 -41.33 42.75 -30.56
CA THR A 528 -40.59 42.68 -29.28
C THR A 528 -40.63 41.25 -28.67
N PRO A 529 -39.65 40.89 -27.81
CA PRO A 529 -39.38 39.53 -27.33
C PRO A 529 -39.83 39.30 -25.88
N GLU A 530 -40.07 38.04 -25.48
CA GLU A 530 -40.07 37.54 -24.08
C GLU A 530 -40.34 36.01 -24.04
N PRO A 531 -40.07 35.27 -22.95
CA PRO A 531 -38.79 35.08 -22.25
C PRO A 531 -38.52 33.58 -21.94
N SER A 532 -37.32 33.28 -21.45
CA SER A 532 -36.91 31.94 -20.97
C SER A 532 -37.54 31.56 -19.62
N PRO A 533 -37.83 30.27 -19.34
CA PRO A 533 -38.07 29.79 -17.97
C PRO A 533 -36.84 29.10 -17.35
N ALA A 534 -36.68 29.37 -16.06
CA ALA A 534 -35.64 28.92 -15.12
C ALA A 534 -35.79 27.44 -14.67
N PRO A 535 -34.77 26.85 -14.00
CA PRO A 535 -34.72 25.42 -13.68
C PRO A 535 -35.42 25.05 -12.35
N ALA A 536 -35.92 23.81 -12.28
CA ALA A 536 -36.66 23.23 -11.16
C ALA A 536 -35.74 22.67 -10.04
N PRO A 537 -36.24 22.50 -8.79
CA PRO A 537 -35.44 22.31 -7.58
C PRO A 537 -35.12 20.84 -7.25
N SER A 538 -33.99 20.64 -6.57
CA SER A 538 -33.50 19.37 -6.02
C SER A 538 -34.13 19.03 -4.66
N ILE A 539 -34.62 17.79 -4.49
CA ILE A 539 -35.12 17.24 -3.21
C ILE A 539 -33.97 16.49 -2.50
N PRO A 540 -33.79 16.59 -1.16
CA PRO A 540 -32.77 15.85 -0.42
C PRO A 540 -33.23 14.41 -0.09
N THR A 541 -32.35 13.44 -0.33
CA THR A 541 -32.55 12.00 -0.09
C THR A 541 -32.49 11.67 1.41
N VAL A 542 -33.51 11.01 1.95
CA VAL A 542 -33.53 10.48 3.33
C VAL A 542 -32.90 9.08 3.33
N ASN A 543 -31.84 8.86 4.12
CA ASN A 543 -31.15 7.57 4.25
C ASN A 543 -31.86 6.64 5.26
N GLN A 544 -32.93 5.97 4.83
CA GLN A 544 -33.55 4.88 5.59
C GLN A 544 -32.89 3.53 5.28
N VAL A 545 -32.55 2.78 6.33
CA VAL A 545 -31.97 1.43 6.24
C VAL A 545 -32.80 0.46 7.09
N ILE A 546 -32.60 -0.85 6.93
CA ILE A 546 -33.29 -1.89 7.69
C ILE A 546 -32.26 -2.67 8.51
N ALA A 547 -32.59 -2.97 9.76
CA ALA A 547 -31.83 -3.89 10.59
C ALA A 547 -31.96 -5.32 10.05
N VAL A 548 -30.87 -5.93 9.59
CA VAL A 548 -30.88 -7.29 9.01
C VAL A 548 -30.77 -8.36 10.11
N TYR A 549 -30.21 -8.00 11.26
CA TYR A 549 -30.01 -8.89 12.40
C TYR A 549 -30.54 -8.24 13.69
N PRO A 550 -31.07 -9.03 14.63
CA PRO A 550 -31.46 -8.50 15.93
C PRO A 550 -30.20 -8.11 16.74
N PHE A 551 -30.28 -6.99 17.46
CA PHE A 551 -29.22 -6.48 18.30
C PHE A 551 -29.81 -6.07 19.66
N VAL A 552 -29.17 -6.46 20.76
CA VAL A 552 -29.64 -6.15 22.12
C VAL A 552 -28.60 -5.24 22.77
N ALA A 553 -29.04 -4.04 23.15
CA ALA A 553 -28.23 -3.03 23.81
C ALA A 553 -27.70 -3.55 25.16
N ARG A 554 -26.41 -3.34 25.41
CA ARG A 554 -25.72 -3.76 26.64
C ARG A 554 -25.34 -2.59 27.54
N SER A 555 -25.57 -1.36 27.07
CA SER A 555 -25.27 -0.12 27.77
C SER A 555 -26.31 0.96 27.44
N SER A 556 -26.31 2.05 28.21
CA SER A 556 -27.19 3.21 27.99
C SER A 556 -26.88 4.02 26.72
N HIS A 557 -25.82 3.66 25.97
CA HIS A 557 -25.41 4.33 24.74
C HIS A 557 -25.73 3.51 23.47
N GLU A 558 -26.28 2.31 23.64
CA GLU A 558 -26.69 1.41 22.57
C GLU A 558 -28.22 1.35 22.48
N VAL A 559 -28.75 1.07 21.29
CA VAL A 559 -30.20 0.86 21.08
C VAL A 559 -30.45 -0.55 20.58
N SER A 560 -31.49 -1.21 21.09
CA SER A 560 -31.83 -2.57 20.66
C SER A 560 -32.60 -2.53 19.33
N LEU A 561 -32.26 -3.44 18.41
CA LEU A 561 -32.89 -3.60 17.11
C LEU A 561 -33.53 -4.99 16.98
N GLN A 562 -34.66 -5.07 16.29
CA GLN A 562 -35.19 -6.33 15.77
C GLN A 562 -34.87 -6.49 14.29
N ALA A 563 -34.67 -7.73 13.83
CA ALA A 563 -34.50 -8.00 12.41
C ALA A 563 -35.76 -7.58 11.64
N GLY A 564 -35.58 -6.86 10.53
CA GLY A 564 -36.65 -6.26 9.72
C GLY A 564 -37.09 -4.86 10.17
N GLN A 565 -36.53 -4.31 11.26
CA GLN A 565 -36.93 -3.00 11.76
C GLN A 565 -36.33 -1.87 10.91
N PRO A 566 -37.13 -0.86 10.50
CA PRO A 566 -36.62 0.32 9.80
C PRO A 566 -35.86 1.22 10.77
N VAL A 567 -34.72 1.74 10.31
CA VAL A 567 -33.75 2.50 11.10
C VAL A 567 -33.29 3.71 10.30
N THR A 568 -33.21 4.88 10.93
CA THR A 568 -32.64 6.08 10.32
C THR A 568 -31.20 6.25 10.76
N ILE A 569 -30.25 6.32 9.81
CA ILE A 569 -28.85 6.60 10.15
C ILE A 569 -28.69 8.10 10.32
N LEU A 570 -28.28 8.52 11.52
CA LEU A 570 -27.91 9.91 11.81
C LEU A 570 -26.45 10.18 11.46
N GLU A 571 -25.55 9.26 11.86
CA GLU A 571 -24.13 9.30 11.52
C GLU A 571 -23.63 7.88 11.21
N ALA A 572 -22.87 7.71 10.13
CA ALA A 572 -22.36 6.41 9.69
C ALA A 572 -21.10 5.93 10.43
N GLN A 573 -20.66 6.68 11.44
CA GLN A 573 -19.45 6.44 12.23
C GLN A 573 -19.66 6.89 13.68
N ASP A 574 -18.85 6.40 14.61
CA ASP A 574 -18.85 6.91 16.00
C ASP A 574 -18.17 8.29 16.15
N LYS A 575 -18.22 8.87 17.35
CA LYS A 575 -17.59 10.17 17.68
C LYS A 575 -16.06 10.18 17.52
N LYS A 576 -15.42 9.01 17.38
CA LYS A 576 -13.98 8.86 17.13
C LYS A 576 -13.67 8.51 15.66
N GLY A 577 -14.68 8.48 14.79
CA GLY A 577 -14.53 8.21 13.35
C GLY A 577 -14.45 6.72 12.99
N ASN A 578 -14.88 5.82 13.87
CA ASN A 578 -14.90 4.39 13.58
C ASN A 578 -16.13 4.02 12.71
N PRO A 579 -15.94 3.50 11.48
CA PRO A 579 -17.06 3.15 10.58
C PRO A 579 -17.80 1.86 10.98
N GLU A 580 -17.29 1.09 11.94
CA GLU A 580 -17.92 -0.15 12.41
C GLU A 580 -19.18 0.10 13.26
N TRP A 581 -19.42 1.35 13.68
CA TRP A 581 -20.56 1.75 14.49
C TRP A 581 -21.30 2.92 13.85
N SER A 582 -22.61 2.80 13.71
CA SER A 582 -23.48 3.88 13.23
C SER A 582 -24.34 4.40 14.36
N LEU A 583 -24.50 5.73 14.44
CA LEU A 583 -25.48 6.35 15.30
C LEU A 583 -26.83 6.30 14.58
N VAL A 584 -27.81 5.66 15.22
CA VAL A 584 -29.12 5.45 14.61
C VAL A 584 -30.26 5.95 15.50
N GLU A 585 -31.37 6.30 14.86
CA GLU A 585 -32.62 6.65 15.51
C GLU A 585 -33.70 5.62 15.19
N VAL A 586 -34.29 5.03 16.23
CA VAL A 586 -35.32 3.99 16.15
C VAL A 586 -36.37 4.24 17.24
N ASN A 587 -37.63 4.42 16.84
CA ASN A 587 -38.75 4.69 17.75
C ASN A 587 -38.44 5.83 18.76
N GLU A 588 -37.89 6.94 18.28
CA GLU A 588 -37.50 8.12 19.09
C GLU A 588 -36.35 7.87 20.10
N GLN A 589 -35.73 6.69 20.08
CA GLN A 589 -34.52 6.39 20.85
C GLN A 589 -33.28 6.49 19.96
N ARG A 590 -32.23 7.12 20.49
CA ARG A 590 -30.93 7.28 19.82
C ARG A 590 -29.89 6.42 20.50
N GLY A 591 -29.13 5.66 19.71
CA GLY A 591 -28.06 4.83 20.23
C GLY A 591 -27.17 4.28 19.13
N TYR A 592 -26.02 3.75 19.53
CA TYR A 592 -25.09 3.14 18.60
C TYR A 592 -25.46 1.68 18.32
N VAL A 593 -25.28 1.29 17.06
CA VAL A 593 -25.43 -0.09 16.59
C VAL A 593 -24.30 -0.43 15.62
N PRO A 594 -23.86 -1.69 15.53
CA PRO A 594 -22.83 -2.07 14.57
C PRO A 594 -23.31 -1.84 13.13
N SER A 595 -22.52 -1.16 12.30
CA SER A 595 -22.88 -0.78 10.93
C SER A 595 -23.18 -2.01 10.05
N GLY A 596 -22.50 -3.13 10.29
CA GLY A 596 -22.74 -4.39 9.58
C GLY A 596 -24.08 -5.08 9.88
N PHE A 597 -24.87 -4.56 10.83
CA PHE A 597 -26.22 -5.05 11.14
C PHE A 597 -27.30 -4.32 10.34
N LEU A 598 -26.94 -3.31 9.56
CA LEU A 598 -27.83 -2.48 8.75
C LEU A 598 -27.63 -2.78 7.26
N ALA A 599 -28.71 -2.83 6.49
CA ALA A 599 -28.65 -2.88 5.03
C ALA A 599 -29.58 -1.84 4.40
N GLY A 600 -29.18 -1.32 3.25
CA GLY A 600 -30.01 -0.40 2.46
C GLY A 600 -31.36 -1.04 2.14
N ALA A 601 -32.44 -0.30 2.36
CA ALA A 601 -33.77 -0.79 2.03
C ALA A 601 -33.85 -1.09 0.51
N PRO A 602 -34.34 -2.26 0.09
CA PRO A 602 -34.55 -2.53 -1.32
C PRO A 602 -35.65 -1.62 -1.87
N SER A 603 -35.35 -0.85 -2.92
CA SER A 603 -36.38 -0.18 -3.71
C SER A 603 -37.34 -1.23 -4.28
N PRO A 604 -38.66 -1.00 -4.30
CA PRO A 604 -39.59 -1.97 -4.88
C PRO A 604 -39.41 -2.00 -6.40
N VAL A 605 -38.65 -2.98 -6.90
CA VAL A 605 -38.60 -3.33 -8.32
C VAL A 605 -39.74 -4.31 -8.58
N LEU A 606 -40.80 -3.84 -9.25
CA LEU A 606 -41.86 -4.67 -9.82
C LEU A 606 -41.26 -5.61 -10.87
N TRP A 607 -41.04 -6.87 -10.50
CA TRP A 607 -40.84 -7.96 -11.47
C TRP A 607 -42.21 -8.37 -12.02
N GLY A 608 -42.41 -8.20 -13.33
CA GLY A 608 -43.56 -8.72 -14.06
C GLY A 608 -43.12 -9.25 -15.41
N TRP A 609 -43.01 -10.57 -15.52
CA TRP A 609 -42.87 -11.28 -16.80
C TRP A 609 -44.23 -11.29 -17.52
N SER A 610 -44.24 -10.99 -18.81
CA SER A 610 -45.34 -11.36 -19.71
C SER A 610 -44.82 -11.63 -21.13
N LEU A 611 -44.96 -12.88 -21.58
CA LEU A 611 -44.78 -13.32 -22.98
C LEU A 611 -46.00 -12.91 -23.83
N PRO A 612 -45.82 -12.59 -25.11
CA PRO A 612 -46.86 -12.75 -26.13
C PRO A 612 -46.57 -13.93 -27.08
N SER A 613 -47.68 -14.49 -27.56
CA SER A 613 -47.95 -15.75 -28.28
C SER A 613 -47.04 -16.19 -29.42
#